data_AF-C3VDJ1-F1
#
_entry.id   AF-C3VDJ1-F1
#
_cell.length_a   1.000
_cell.length_b   1.000
_cell.length_c   1.000
_cell.angle_alpha   90.00
_cell.angle_beta   90.00
_cell.angle_gamma   90.00
#
_symmetry.space_group_name_H-M   'P 1'
#
loop_
_entity.id
_entity.type
_entity.pdbx_description
1 polymer ?
#
loop_
_entity_poly.entity_id
_entity_poly.type
_entity_poly.pdbx_seq_one_letter_code
_entity_poly.pdbx_strand_id
1 'polypeptide(L)'
;RFPYLCYKNGGGAFLVPYLFFMVIAGMPLFYMELALGQYNREGAAGVWKICPIFKGVGFTVILISLYVGFYYNVIIAWALFYLFSSFTSELPWIHCNNTWNSPNCSDLNDTLLNDTHKATPALEYFERGVLHV
;
A
#
# COMPACT_ATOMS: atom_id res chain seq x y z
N ARG A 1 -5.25 -0.14 -3.17
CA ARG A 1 -6.25 0.87 -2.72
C ARG A 1 -7.32 1.17 -3.77
N PHE A 2 -6.96 1.52 -5.01
CA PHE A 2 -7.93 1.89 -6.06
C PHE A 2 -9.01 0.82 -6.33
N PRO A 3 -8.69 -0.47 -6.61
CA PRO A 3 -9.73 -1.46 -6.92
C PRO A 3 -10.77 -1.65 -5.82
N TYR A 4 -10.32 -1.65 -4.56
CA TYR A 4 -11.19 -1.76 -3.38
C TYR A 4 -12.19 -0.59 -3.29
N LEU A 5 -11.71 0.64 -3.49
CA LEU A 5 -12.57 1.84 -3.46
C LEU A 5 -13.51 1.89 -4.65
N CYS A 6 -13.06 1.54 -5.85
CA CYS A 6 -13.94 1.44 -7.02
C CYS A 6 -15.08 0.47 -6.74
N TYR A 7 -14.76 -0.75 -6.30
CA TYR A 7 -15.77 -1.77 -5.99
C TYR A 7 -16.78 -1.27 -4.94
N LYS A 8 -16.30 -0.69 -3.85
CA LYS A 8 -17.15 -0.17 -2.76
C LYS A 8 -18.07 0.98 -3.20
N ASN A 9 -17.63 1.81 -4.16
CA ASN A 9 -18.32 3.04 -4.56
C ASN A 9 -19.06 2.90 -5.91
N GLY A 10 -19.64 1.74 -6.20
CA GLY A 10 -20.44 1.53 -7.41
C GLY A 10 -19.63 1.03 -8.62
N GLY A 11 -18.48 0.41 -8.39
CA GLY A 11 -17.66 -0.24 -9.41
C GLY A 11 -17.21 0.71 -10.52
N GLY A 12 -17.64 0.43 -11.74
CA GLY A 12 -17.33 1.24 -12.92
C GLY A 12 -17.91 2.66 -12.87
N ALA A 13 -19.01 2.89 -12.16
CA ALA A 13 -19.61 4.23 -12.06
C ALA A 13 -18.69 5.23 -11.33
N PHE A 14 -17.84 4.75 -10.42
CA PHE A 14 -16.83 5.57 -9.73
C PHE A 14 -15.80 6.18 -10.68
N LEU A 15 -15.59 5.59 -11.87
CA LEU A 15 -14.61 6.11 -12.83
C LEU A 15 -14.99 7.49 -13.37
N VAL A 16 -16.30 7.79 -13.51
CA VAL A 16 -16.77 9.09 -14.02
C VAL A 16 -16.32 10.25 -13.12
N PRO A 17 -16.67 10.29 -11.82
CA PRO A 17 -16.19 11.34 -10.93
C PRO A 17 -14.68 11.27 -10.73
N TYR A 18 -14.07 10.08 -10.70
CA TYR A 18 -12.62 9.93 -10.56
C TYR A 18 -11.85 10.63 -11.68
N LEU A 19 -12.22 10.38 -12.95
CA LEU A 19 -11.58 11.01 -14.11
C LEU A 19 -11.88 12.51 -14.16
N PHE A 20 -13.10 12.93 -13.82
CA PHE A 20 -13.46 14.35 -13.77
C PHE A 20 -12.57 15.13 -12.79
N PHE A 21 -12.42 14.67 -11.54
CA PHE A 21 -11.55 15.32 -10.56
C PHE A 21 -10.06 15.15 -10.89
N MET A 22 -9.67 14.04 -11.54
CA MET A 22 -8.30 13.87 -12.03
C MET A 22 -7.93 14.93 -13.07
N VAL A 23 -8.84 15.25 -14.00
CA VAL A 23 -8.58 16.27 -15.04
C VAL A 23 -8.62 17.69 -14.47
N ILE A 24 -9.56 17.99 -13.59
CA ILE A 24 -9.78 19.37 -13.10
C ILE A 24 -8.85 19.75 -11.94
N ALA A 25 -8.49 18.81 -11.07
CA ALA A 25 -7.67 19.09 -9.89
C ALA A 25 -6.35 18.33 -9.92
N GLY A 26 -6.38 17.03 -10.20
CA GLY A 26 -5.18 16.18 -10.15
C GLY A 26 -4.08 16.62 -11.12
N MET A 27 -4.40 16.70 -12.41
CA MET A 27 -3.45 17.06 -13.47
C MET A 27 -2.93 18.51 -13.31
N PRO A 28 -3.76 19.53 -13.04
CA PRO A 28 -3.26 20.89 -12.83
C PRO A 28 -2.33 21.02 -11.63
N LEU A 29 -2.65 20.39 -10.50
CA LEU A 29 -1.79 20.43 -9.31
C LEU A 29 -0.44 19.73 -9.56
N PHE A 30 -0.47 18.56 -10.19
CA PHE A 30 0.74 17.83 -10.56
C PHE A 30 1.63 18.64 -11.53
N TYR A 31 1.02 19.23 -12.55
CA TYR A 31 1.74 20.06 -13.51
C TYR A 31 2.32 21.31 -12.86
N MET A 32 1.56 21.99 -11.99
CA MET A 32 2.03 23.14 -11.24
C MET A 32 3.26 22.81 -10.41
N GLU A 33 3.24 21.71 -9.66
CA GLU A 33 4.38 21.27 -8.85
C GLU A 33 5.61 20.95 -9.70
N LEU A 34 5.43 20.24 -10.82
CA LEU A 34 6.52 19.95 -11.76
C LEU A 34 7.10 21.23 -12.38
N ALA A 35 6.27 22.13 -12.88
CA ALA A 35 6.71 23.37 -13.51
C ALA A 35 7.47 24.26 -12.51
N LEU A 36 6.98 24.36 -11.28
CA LEU A 36 7.60 25.11 -10.18
C LEU A 36 8.95 24.50 -9.78
N GLY A 37 9.06 23.17 -9.70
CA GLY A 37 10.32 22.48 -9.43
C GLY A 37 11.34 22.67 -10.56
N GLN A 38 10.91 22.53 -11.82
CA GLN A 38 11.77 22.69 -12.99
C GLN A 38 12.27 24.13 -13.18
N TYR A 39 11.41 25.13 -12.99
CA TYR A 39 11.74 26.54 -13.16
C TYR A 39 12.71 27.04 -12.08
N ASN A 40 12.44 26.71 -10.82
CA ASN A 40 13.25 27.22 -9.71
C ASN A 40 14.50 26.36 -9.44
N ARG A 41 14.52 25.09 -9.88
CA ARG A 41 15.62 24.14 -9.66
C ARG A 41 16.03 23.99 -8.19
N GLU A 42 15.04 24.12 -7.30
CA GLU A 42 15.21 24.10 -5.86
C GLU A 42 14.39 22.96 -5.27
N GLY A 43 14.78 22.48 -4.08
CA GLY A 43 14.04 21.44 -3.36
C GLY A 43 12.74 21.95 -2.73
N ALA A 44 11.95 21.04 -2.16
CA ALA A 44 10.63 21.33 -1.58
C ALA A 44 10.61 22.49 -0.57
N ALA A 45 11.68 22.67 0.23
CA ALA A 45 11.82 23.83 1.13
C ALA A 45 12.40 25.09 0.47
N GLY A 46 13.26 24.92 -0.54
CA GLY A 46 13.96 26.03 -1.22
C GLY A 46 13.06 26.81 -2.17
N VAL A 47 12.11 26.12 -2.81
CA VAL A 47 11.13 26.70 -3.74
C VAL A 47 10.29 27.83 -3.12
N TRP A 48 10.00 27.77 -1.82
CA TRP A 48 9.18 28.77 -1.13
C TRP A 48 9.90 30.10 -0.87
N LYS A 49 11.12 30.30 -1.39
CA LYS A 49 11.75 31.63 -1.49
C LYS A 49 10.87 32.63 -2.27
N ILE A 50 9.99 32.14 -3.15
CA ILE A 50 8.99 32.95 -3.88
C ILE A 50 8.03 33.66 -2.92
N CYS A 51 7.63 32.99 -1.83
CA CYS A 51 6.70 33.55 -0.84
C CYS A 51 7.09 33.06 0.57
N PRO A 52 7.87 33.85 1.33
CA PRO A 52 8.49 33.40 2.58
C PRO A 52 7.48 33.04 3.68
N ILE A 53 6.24 33.53 3.61
CA ILE A 53 5.17 33.13 4.53
C ILE A 53 4.82 31.64 4.43
N PHE A 54 5.01 31.03 3.24
CA PHE A 54 4.73 29.63 2.98
C PHE A 54 5.96 28.72 3.12
N LYS A 55 7.09 29.24 3.64
CA LYS A 55 8.30 28.44 3.87
C LYS A 55 8.06 27.22 4.75
N GLY A 56 7.09 27.30 5.68
CA GLY A 56 6.66 26.18 6.51
C GLY A 56 6.12 24.98 5.71
N VAL A 57 5.43 25.22 4.59
CA VAL A 57 4.84 24.16 3.74
C VAL A 57 5.91 23.20 3.26
N GLY A 58 7.05 23.72 2.80
CA GLY A 58 8.16 22.88 2.33
C GLY A 58 8.75 21.98 3.42
N PHE A 59 8.91 22.50 4.64
CA PHE A 59 9.37 21.68 5.77
C PHE A 59 8.34 20.62 6.17
N THR A 60 7.04 20.96 6.14
CA THR A 60 5.97 20.00 6.38
C THR A 60 5.98 18.86 5.36
N VAL A 61 6.20 19.15 4.07
CA VAL A 61 6.32 18.12 3.02
C VAL A 61 7.48 17.17 3.31
N ILE A 62 8.63 17.69 3.76
CA ILE A 62 9.80 16.87 4.13
C ILE A 62 9.46 15.95 5.33
N LEU A 63 8.81 16.48 6.37
CA LEU A 63 8.39 15.69 7.53
C LEU A 63 7.36 14.61 7.17
N ILE A 64 6.36 14.94 6.35
CA ILE A 64 5.38 13.96 5.86
C ILE A 64 6.08 12.88 5.04
N SER A 65 7.02 13.26 4.17
CA SER A 65 7.79 12.30 3.36
C SER A 65 8.61 11.34 4.23
N LEU A 66 9.21 11.82 5.32
CA LEU A 66 9.91 10.99 6.29
C LEU A 66 8.95 9.99 6.98
N TYR A 67 7.80 10.46 7.46
CA TYR A 67 6.80 9.61 8.09
C TYR A 67 6.27 8.52 7.13
N VAL A 68 5.99 8.92 5.89
CA VAL A 68 5.56 8.02 4.81
C VAL A 68 6.66 6.99 4.50
N GLY A 69 7.92 7.42 4.51
CA GLY A 69 9.07 6.54 4.35
C GLY A 69 9.12 5.42 5.37
N PHE A 70 8.83 5.69 6.65
CA PHE A 70 8.89 4.66 7.69
C PHE A 70 7.92 3.50 7.44
N TYR A 71 6.63 3.76 7.19
CA TYR A 71 5.67 2.67 7.02
C TYR A 71 5.75 1.99 5.65
N TYR A 72 6.06 2.73 4.56
CA TYR A 72 6.17 2.10 3.24
C TYR A 72 7.37 1.18 3.12
N ASN A 73 8.51 1.52 3.74
CA ASN A 73 9.68 0.63 3.74
C ASN A 73 9.39 -0.71 4.43
N VAL A 74 8.54 -0.73 5.47
CA VAL A 74 8.09 -1.98 6.11
C VAL A 74 7.27 -2.83 5.15
N ILE A 75 6.34 -2.23 4.39
CA ILE A 75 5.54 -2.94 3.38
C ILE A 75 6.44 -3.51 2.27
N ILE A 76 7.44 -2.74 1.82
CA ILE A 76 8.42 -3.21 0.84
C ILE A 76 9.23 -4.38 1.40
N ALA A 77 9.64 -4.32 2.68
CA ALA A 77 10.35 -5.41 3.33
C ALA A 77 9.51 -6.71 3.36
N TRP A 78 8.21 -6.62 3.66
CA TRP A 78 7.31 -7.77 3.55
C TRP A 78 7.24 -8.29 2.11
N ALA A 79 7.06 -7.42 1.11
CA ALA A 79 7.01 -7.84 -0.29
C ALA A 79 8.31 -8.53 -0.75
N LEU A 80 9.48 -8.02 -0.34
CA LEU A 80 10.77 -8.64 -0.60
C LEU A 80 10.92 -9.99 0.09
N PHE A 81 10.45 -10.10 1.34
CA PHE A 81 10.41 -11.38 2.05
C PHE A 81 9.60 -12.42 1.28
N TYR A 82 8.37 -12.07 0.87
CA TYR A 82 7.53 -12.95 0.03
C TYR A 82 8.19 -13.30 -1.30
N LEU A 83 8.92 -12.36 -1.92
CA LEU A 83 9.66 -12.59 -3.17
C LEU A 83 10.73 -13.66 -2.98
N PHE A 84 11.56 -13.58 -1.94
CA PHE A 84 12.57 -14.59 -1.66
C PHE A 84 11.95 -15.93 -1.22
N SER A 85 10.89 -15.90 -0.42
CA SER A 85 10.12 -17.10 -0.05
C SER A 85 9.44 -17.77 -1.24
N SER A 86 9.26 -17.07 -2.38
CA SER A 86 8.67 -17.64 -3.60
C SER A 86 9.68 -18.45 -4.43
N PHE A 87 10.96 -18.45 -4.08
CA PHE A 87 11.99 -19.23 -4.79
C PHE A 87 12.10 -20.70 -4.32
N THR A 88 11.14 -21.18 -3.53
CA THR A 88 10.99 -22.58 -3.16
C THR A 88 10.13 -23.34 -4.17
N SER A 89 10.29 -24.66 -4.26
CA SER A 89 9.49 -25.50 -5.19
C SER A 89 8.01 -25.56 -4.81
N GLU A 90 7.74 -25.58 -3.51
CA GLU A 90 6.39 -25.46 -2.95
C GLU A 90 6.31 -24.17 -2.15
N LEU A 91 5.24 -23.39 -2.34
CA LEU A 91 5.09 -22.10 -1.68
C LEU A 91 4.61 -22.31 -0.24
N PRO A 92 5.18 -21.60 0.75
CA PRO A 92 4.94 -21.87 2.16
C PRO A 92 3.52 -21.52 2.64
N TRP A 93 2.73 -20.80 1.85
CA TRP A 93 1.34 -20.43 2.14
C TRP A 93 0.29 -21.27 1.41
N ILE A 94 0.67 -22.42 0.82
CA ILE A 94 -0.29 -23.32 0.14
C ILE A 94 -0.97 -24.28 1.12
N HIS A 95 -0.24 -24.77 2.12
CA HIS A 95 -0.69 -25.85 3.00
C HIS A 95 -0.70 -25.44 4.47
N CYS A 96 -1.61 -26.05 5.23
CA CYS A 96 -1.69 -25.89 6.68
C CYS A 96 -0.64 -26.72 7.46
N ASN A 97 0.15 -27.58 6.81
CA ASN A 97 1.16 -28.42 7.47
C ASN A 97 2.52 -27.71 7.68
N ASN A 98 2.52 -26.59 8.40
CA ASN A 98 3.74 -25.83 8.73
C ASN A 98 3.82 -25.52 10.23
N THR A 99 5.03 -25.25 10.73
CA THR A 99 5.30 -25.02 12.16
C THR A 99 4.64 -23.77 12.74
N TRP A 100 4.31 -22.78 11.89
CA TRP A 100 3.67 -21.53 12.31
C TRP A 100 2.14 -21.60 12.30
N ASN A 101 1.53 -22.64 11.71
CA ASN A 101 0.08 -22.69 11.55
C ASN A 101 -0.65 -23.07 12.85
N SER A 102 -1.81 -22.46 13.07
CA SER A 102 -2.70 -22.80 14.16
C SER A 102 -3.53 -24.07 13.88
N PRO A 103 -4.14 -24.69 14.91
CA PRO A 103 -5.12 -25.76 14.71
C PRO A 103 -6.37 -25.34 13.91
N ASN A 104 -6.59 -24.03 13.76
CA ASN A 104 -7.73 -23.47 13.02
C ASN A 104 -7.42 -23.24 11.54
N CYS A 105 -6.23 -23.59 11.06
CA CYS A 105 -5.88 -23.50 9.65
C CYS A 105 -6.64 -24.56 8.84
N SER A 106 -7.28 -24.17 7.74
CA SER A 106 -7.98 -25.08 6.84
C SER A 106 -7.49 -25.02 5.40
N ASP A 107 -7.13 -26.19 4.86
CA ASP A 107 -6.82 -26.34 3.45
C ASP A 107 -8.09 -26.30 2.58
N LEU A 108 -7.95 -25.89 1.32
CA LEU A 108 -9.05 -25.68 0.38
C LEU A 108 -9.92 -26.95 0.14
N ASN A 109 -9.37 -28.14 0.41
CA ASN A 109 -10.05 -29.43 0.26
C ASN A 109 -10.92 -29.82 1.47
N ASP A 110 -10.81 -29.11 2.60
CA ASP A 110 -11.47 -29.47 3.86
C ASP A 110 -12.82 -28.76 4.06
N THR A 111 -13.45 -28.37 2.95
CA THR A 111 -14.69 -27.57 2.82
C THR A 111 -15.97 -28.28 3.31
N LEU A 112 -15.86 -29.46 3.94
CA LEU A 112 -16.99 -30.26 4.40
C LEU A 112 -17.56 -29.84 5.76
N LEU A 113 -16.90 -28.94 6.49
CA LEU A 113 -17.41 -28.40 7.75
C LEU A 113 -17.47 -26.87 7.68
N ASN A 114 -18.70 -26.34 7.61
CA ASN A 114 -19.03 -24.91 7.78
C ASN A 114 -18.64 -24.45 9.19
N ASP A 115 -17.35 -24.24 9.40
CA ASP A 115 -16.83 -23.70 10.65
C ASP A 115 -16.41 -22.25 10.43
N THR A 116 -17.11 -21.33 11.09
CA THR A 116 -16.91 -19.88 10.98
C THR A 116 -15.57 -19.40 11.53
N HIS A 117 -14.79 -20.29 12.16
CA HIS A 117 -13.54 -19.98 12.84
C HIS A 117 -12.26 -20.45 12.10
N LYS A 118 -12.39 -21.00 10.89
CA LYS A 118 -11.24 -21.49 10.12
C LYS A 118 -10.53 -20.37 9.33
N ALA A 119 -9.20 -20.30 9.44
CA ALA A 119 -8.35 -19.35 8.73
C ALA A 119 -7.68 -20.01 7.51
N THR A 120 -7.42 -19.24 6.45
CA THR A 120 -6.72 -19.75 5.26
C THR A 120 -5.21 -19.85 5.51
N PRO A 121 -4.50 -20.79 4.85
CA PRO A 121 -3.05 -20.93 5.01
C PRO A 121 -2.29 -19.65 4.62
N ALA A 122 -2.80 -18.87 3.67
CA ALA A 122 -2.23 -17.58 3.30
C ALA A 122 -2.42 -16.48 4.37
N LEU A 123 -3.56 -16.47 5.08
CA LEU A 123 -3.78 -15.55 6.18
C LEU A 123 -2.88 -15.91 7.37
N GLU A 124 -2.82 -17.18 7.74
CA GLU A 124 -1.96 -17.69 8.82
C GLU A 124 -0.48 -17.43 8.53
N TYR A 125 -0.03 -17.63 7.29
CA TYR A 125 1.35 -17.32 6.89
C TYR A 125 1.66 -15.82 7.05
N PHE A 126 0.73 -14.94 6.71
CA PHE A 126 0.93 -13.49 6.89
C PHE A 126 0.94 -13.10 8.37
N GLU A 127 -0.05 -13.53 9.16
CA GLU A 127 -0.17 -13.13 10.56
C GLU A 127 0.93 -13.74 11.44
N ARG A 128 1.17 -15.05 11.32
CA ARG A 128 2.09 -15.76 12.21
C ARG A 128 3.49 -15.91 11.63
N GLY A 129 3.60 -16.19 10.34
CA GLY A 129 4.89 -16.38 9.67
C GLY A 129 5.64 -15.07 9.42
N VAL A 130 4.92 -14.02 9.02
CA VAL A 130 5.54 -12.72 8.68
C VAL A 130 5.42 -11.72 9.82
N LEU A 131 4.20 -11.46 10.29
CA LEU A 131 3.96 -10.45 11.33
C LEU A 131 4.28 -10.94 12.74
N HIS A 132 4.32 -12.25 12.97
CA HIS A 132 4.50 -12.87 14.27
C HIS A 132 3.49 -12.36 15.33
N VAL A 133 2.22 -12.25 14.91
CA VAL A 133 1.07 -11.81 15.73
C VAL A 133 0.19 -13.01 16.12
#